data_AF-A0A2W5Z8B2-F1
#
_entry.id   AF-A0A2W5Z8B2-F1
#
_cell.length_a   1.000
_cell.length_b   1.000
_cell.length_c   1.000
_cell.angle_alpha   90.00
_cell.angle_beta   90.00
_cell.angle_gamma   90.00
#
_symmetry.space_group_name_H-M   'P 1'
#
loop_
_entity.id
_entity.type
_entity.pdbx_description
1 polymer ?
#
loop_
_entity_poly.entity_id
_entity_poly.type
_entity_poly.pdbx_seq_one_letter_code
_entity_poly.pdbx_strand_id
1 'polypeptide(L)'
;MVDWAELAARRERWLRVGSGHGKALPARLALHAQANLAEFTDYCIGSAHGPVSASLIASAVAMAFFGPPGLPPPELWRTYVDVHRQLAAKAPDPRTMNAFDLMLAFGCGWGRAVVRDGGPWWGRWEVAYPAMINQVGASLLASNRLLANQFPQFALTSDDLLELPGDFAVSLLGSCDCGHHRRECQRRCGRECCFAPHDLGSWDPLTCHLRPFVDQAVRGTATGQILGGAFAESLTYRELERQGRILRRRVEFKQCPGCGQLFDEATCPTPGCEPPEGVSVPQMVRPNWLILPEHEGGNYREMVRWVCAVCSSVYPIRFDLAAPVVGDPCPVCDWTPPSGTPPRRITLWVRRPPDSPPVGHSGAGGADGGDPYDPRAEEVDDT
;
A
#
# COMPACT_ATOMS: atom_id res chain seq x y z
N MET A 1 -30.45 -21.42 -18.20
CA MET A 1 -30.23 -22.39 -17.10
C MET A 1 -28.79 -22.27 -16.66
N VAL A 2 -28.53 -22.24 -15.35
CA VAL A 2 -27.17 -22.20 -14.80
C VAL A 2 -26.54 -23.58 -14.99
N ASP A 3 -25.35 -23.65 -15.58
CA ASP A 3 -24.57 -24.90 -15.65
C ASP A 3 -23.92 -25.15 -14.29
N TRP A 4 -24.59 -25.97 -13.49
CA TRP A 4 -24.14 -26.34 -12.16
C TRP A 4 -22.83 -27.14 -12.16
N ALA A 5 -22.50 -27.83 -13.25
CA ALA A 5 -21.26 -28.59 -13.38
C ALA A 5 -20.06 -27.65 -13.62
N GLU A 6 -20.23 -26.59 -14.42
CA GLU A 6 -19.20 -25.57 -14.64
C GLU A 6 -18.90 -24.78 -13.34
N LEU A 7 -19.94 -24.44 -12.57
CA LEU A 7 -19.80 -23.77 -11.27
C LEU A 7 -19.06 -24.64 -10.25
N ALA A 8 -19.35 -25.94 -10.22
CA ALA A 8 -18.61 -26.90 -9.39
C ALA A 8 -17.13 -27.02 -9.82
N ALA A 9 -16.83 -27.03 -11.12
CA ALA A 9 -15.46 -27.11 -11.65
C ALA A 9 -14.65 -25.83 -11.39
N ARG A 10 -15.26 -24.64 -11.43
CA ARG A 10 -14.62 -23.37 -11.05
C ARG A 10 -14.27 -23.33 -9.56
N ARG A 11 -15.14 -23.89 -8.71
CA ARG A 11 -14.92 -24.02 -7.26
C ARG A 11 -13.74 -24.94 -6.92
N GLU A 12 -13.62 -26.10 -7.56
CA GLU A 12 -12.46 -26.99 -7.34
C GLU A 12 -11.14 -26.29 -7.67
N ARG A 13 -11.14 -25.46 -8.71
CA ARG A 13 -9.97 -24.68 -9.11
C ARG A 13 -9.59 -23.65 -8.04
N TRP A 14 -10.58 -22.94 -7.48
CA TRP A 14 -10.41 -21.99 -6.38
C TRP A 14 -9.86 -22.66 -5.11
N LEU A 15 -10.37 -23.83 -4.76
CA LEU A 15 -9.92 -24.59 -3.58
C LEU A 15 -8.48 -25.11 -3.71
N ARG A 16 -7.98 -25.36 -4.93
CA ARG A 16 -6.59 -25.80 -5.17
C ARG A 16 -5.56 -24.66 -5.09
N VAL A 17 -5.94 -23.42 -5.38
CA VAL A 17 -5.02 -22.27 -5.35
C VAL A 17 -4.69 -21.83 -3.92
N GLY A 18 -5.55 -22.15 -2.94
CA GLY A 18 -5.37 -21.79 -1.52
C GLY A 18 -4.70 -22.84 -0.63
N SER A 19 -4.31 -24.02 -1.14
CA SER A 19 -3.97 -25.19 -0.30
C SER A 19 -2.54 -25.23 0.28
N GLY A 20 -1.87 -24.08 0.39
CA GLY A 20 -0.52 -23.98 0.94
C GLY A 20 -0.45 -24.35 2.42
N HIS A 21 -1.24 -23.71 3.29
CA HIS A 21 -1.21 -23.93 4.74
C HIS A 21 -2.64 -23.93 5.32
N GLY A 22 -3.07 -25.05 5.93
CA GLY A 22 -4.37 -25.19 6.63
C GLY A 22 -5.48 -25.91 5.84
N LYS A 23 -5.46 -27.24 5.79
CA LYS A 23 -6.20 -28.07 4.80
C LYS A 23 -7.62 -28.56 5.17
N ALA A 24 -8.24 -28.18 6.29
CA ALA A 24 -9.49 -28.84 6.72
C ALA A 24 -10.77 -27.98 6.66
N LEU A 25 -10.67 -26.65 6.75
CA LEU A 25 -11.85 -25.79 6.92
C LEU A 25 -12.62 -25.49 5.61
N PRO A 26 -11.96 -25.16 4.48
CA PRO A 26 -12.68 -24.75 3.26
C PRO A 26 -13.48 -25.88 2.61
N ALA A 27 -12.99 -27.12 2.68
CA ALA A 27 -13.63 -28.26 2.03
C ALA A 27 -14.91 -28.72 2.75
N ARG A 28 -14.92 -28.70 4.10
CA ARG A 28 -16.08 -29.08 4.92
C ARG A 28 -17.21 -28.05 4.87
N LEU A 29 -16.88 -26.76 4.93
CA LEU A 29 -17.88 -25.68 4.82
C LEU A 29 -18.52 -25.65 3.42
N ALA A 30 -17.73 -25.89 2.38
CA ALA A 30 -18.23 -25.88 1.02
C ALA A 30 -19.07 -27.14 0.65
N LEU A 31 -18.91 -28.26 1.36
CA LEU A 31 -19.79 -29.44 1.23
C LEU A 31 -21.18 -29.19 1.83
N HIS A 32 -21.28 -28.44 2.94
CA HIS A 32 -22.56 -28.08 3.54
C HIS A 32 -23.38 -27.11 2.68
N ALA A 33 -22.74 -26.14 2.03
CA ALA A 33 -23.41 -25.21 1.11
C ALA A 33 -24.10 -25.93 -0.07
N GLN A 34 -23.62 -27.12 -0.44
CA GLN A 34 -24.11 -27.86 -1.61
C GLN A 34 -25.39 -28.65 -1.34
N ALA A 35 -25.58 -29.18 -0.13
CA ALA A 35 -26.73 -30.02 0.20
C ALA A 35 -28.06 -29.26 0.11
N ASN A 36 -28.04 -27.95 0.39
CA ASN A 36 -29.24 -27.10 0.45
C ASN A 36 -29.17 -25.92 -0.52
N LEU A 37 -28.30 -25.96 -1.54
CA LEU A 37 -28.11 -24.81 -2.45
C LEU A 37 -29.39 -24.44 -3.20
N ALA A 38 -30.17 -25.43 -3.62
CA ALA A 38 -31.45 -25.22 -4.29
C ALA A 38 -32.45 -24.54 -3.34
N GLU A 39 -32.66 -25.11 -2.14
CA GLU A 39 -33.55 -24.55 -1.11
C GLU A 39 -33.13 -23.13 -0.72
N PHE A 40 -31.84 -22.88 -0.53
CA PHE A 40 -31.30 -21.56 -0.21
C PHE A 40 -31.58 -20.56 -1.34
N THR A 41 -31.32 -20.97 -2.58
CA THR A 41 -31.52 -20.12 -3.75
C THR A 41 -33.01 -19.81 -3.94
N ASP A 42 -33.88 -20.82 -3.83
CA ASP A 42 -35.34 -20.66 -3.91
C ASP A 42 -35.86 -19.75 -2.80
N TYR A 43 -35.36 -19.90 -1.57
CA TYR A 43 -35.70 -19.02 -0.44
C TYR A 43 -35.33 -17.55 -0.73
N CYS A 44 -34.11 -17.30 -1.21
CA CYS A 44 -33.64 -15.96 -1.54
C CYS A 44 -34.45 -15.36 -2.71
N ILE A 45 -34.68 -16.14 -3.76
CA ILE A 45 -35.46 -15.73 -4.93
C ILE A 45 -36.91 -15.42 -4.53
N GLY A 46 -37.55 -16.29 -3.75
CA GLY A 46 -38.92 -16.10 -3.26
C GLY A 46 -39.06 -14.90 -2.31
N SER A 47 -37.99 -14.55 -1.59
CA SER A 47 -37.95 -13.39 -0.69
C SER A 47 -37.61 -12.08 -1.39
N ALA A 48 -37.17 -12.11 -2.66
CA ALA A 48 -36.88 -10.92 -3.43
C ALA A 48 -38.19 -10.30 -3.96
N HIS A 49 -38.65 -9.19 -3.38
CA HIS A 49 -39.82 -8.48 -3.88
C HIS A 49 -39.49 -7.77 -5.21
N GLY A 50 -39.69 -8.41 -6.37
CA GLY A 50 -39.51 -7.78 -7.69
C GLY A 50 -38.92 -8.72 -8.74
N PRO A 51 -38.51 -8.19 -9.92
CA PRO A 51 -37.90 -9.00 -10.97
C PRO A 51 -36.57 -9.58 -10.52
N VAL A 52 -36.36 -10.87 -10.80
CA VAL A 52 -35.16 -11.63 -10.43
C VAL A 52 -34.23 -11.66 -11.63
N SER A 53 -33.06 -11.04 -11.51
CA SER A 53 -32.01 -11.06 -12.54
C SER A 53 -31.10 -12.28 -12.39
N ALA A 54 -30.41 -12.67 -13.46
CA ALA A 54 -29.38 -13.71 -13.40
C ALA A 54 -28.25 -13.36 -12.41
N SER A 55 -27.90 -12.07 -12.29
CA SER A 55 -26.91 -11.60 -11.31
C SER A 55 -27.39 -11.80 -9.87
N LEU A 56 -28.68 -11.59 -9.59
CA LEU A 56 -29.25 -11.78 -8.24
C LEU A 56 -29.29 -13.26 -7.85
N ILE A 57 -29.57 -14.15 -8.81
CA ILE A 57 -29.45 -15.62 -8.61
C ILE A 57 -28.00 -15.99 -8.29
N ALA A 58 -27.04 -15.45 -9.05
CA ALA A 58 -25.62 -15.68 -8.78
C ALA A 58 -25.20 -15.17 -7.39
N SER A 59 -25.78 -14.05 -6.93
CA SER A 59 -25.56 -13.55 -5.57
C SER A 59 -26.14 -14.46 -4.50
N ALA A 60 -27.34 -15.02 -4.70
CA ALA A 60 -27.90 -16.01 -3.77
C ALA A 60 -26.98 -17.24 -3.64
N VAL A 61 -26.45 -17.73 -4.76
CA VAL A 61 -25.46 -18.82 -4.77
C VAL A 61 -24.17 -18.43 -4.05
N ALA A 62 -23.65 -17.22 -4.31
CA ALA A 62 -22.47 -16.73 -3.61
C ALA A 62 -22.73 -16.54 -2.09
N MET A 63 -23.95 -16.18 -1.69
CA MET A 63 -24.32 -16.02 -0.29
C MET A 63 -24.39 -17.36 0.42
N ALA A 64 -24.90 -18.40 -0.25
CA ALA A 64 -24.84 -19.77 0.26
C ALA A 64 -23.40 -20.25 0.44
N PHE A 65 -22.46 -19.75 -0.37
CA PHE A 65 -21.04 -20.11 -0.31
C PHE A 65 -20.28 -19.38 0.81
N PHE A 66 -20.46 -18.07 0.93
CA PHE A 66 -19.72 -17.24 1.89
C PHE A 66 -20.42 -17.06 3.24
N GLY A 67 -21.74 -17.26 3.27
CA GLY A 67 -22.58 -17.05 4.44
C GLY A 67 -22.43 -18.15 5.49
N PRO A 68 -22.88 -17.87 6.73
CA PRO A 68 -23.05 -18.89 7.75
C PRO A 68 -23.98 -20.03 7.30
N PRO A 69 -23.93 -21.19 7.98
CA PRO A 69 -24.89 -22.27 7.76
C PRO A 69 -26.34 -21.82 7.97
N GLY A 70 -27.26 -22.39 7.18
CA GLY A 70 -28.71 -22.12 7.25
C GLY A 70 -29.20 -21.05 6.28
N LEU A 71 -30.47 -20.68 6.39
CA LEU A 71 -31.07 -19.61 5.59
C LEU A 71 -30.73 -18.23 6.18
N PRO A 72 -30.49 -17.19 5.37
CA PRO A 72 -30.24 -15.85 5.88
C PRO A 72 -31.54 -15.25 6.42
N PRO A 73 -31.46 -14.35 7.42
CA PRO A 73 -32.61 -13.56 7.82
C PRO A 73 -33.22 -12.81 6.61
N PRO A 74 -34.55 -12.78 6.44
CA PRO A 74 -35.19 -12.11 5.32
C PRO A 74 -34.76 -10.64 5.17
N GLU A 75 -34.58 -9.95 6.30
CA GLU A 75 -34.18 -8.54 6.36
C GLU A 75 -32.77 -8.31 5.81
N LEU A 76 -31.86 -9.25 6.05
CA LEU A 76 -30.48 -9.19 5.56
C LEU A 76 -30.45 -9.37 4.04
N TRP A 77 -31.22 -10.34 3.53
CA TRP A 77 -31.34 -10.55 2.09
C TRP A 77 -32.00 -9.35 1.39
N ARG A 78 -33.08 -8.79 1.98
CA ARG A 78 -33.70 -7.56 1.48
C ARG A 78 -32.69 -6.40 1.41
N THR A 79 -31.88 -6.23 2.45
CA THR A 79 -30.80 -5.22 2.46
C THR A 79 -29.84 -5.42 1.29
N TYR A 80 -29.40 -6.66 1.03
CA TYR A 80 -28.53 -6.96 -0.10
C TYR A 80 -29.21 -6.67 -1.44
N VAL A 81 -30.46 -7.08 -1.60
CA VAL A 81 -31.26 -6.86 -2.82
C VAL A 81 -31.36 -5.36 -3.12
N ASP A 82 -31.57 -4.51 -2.12
CA ASP A 82 -31.64 -3.06 -2.29
C ASP A 82 -30.29 -2.46 -2.71
N VAL A 83 -29.19 -2.90 -2.10
CA VAL A 83 -27.83 -2.53 -2.54
C VAL A 83 -27.60 -2.95 -4.00
N HIS A 84 -27.90 -4.20 -4.35
CA HIS A 84 -27.73 -4.72 -5.69
C HIS A 84 -28.56 -3.93 -6.72
N ARG A 85 -29.81 -3.56 -6.40
CA ARG A 85 -30.65 -2.73 -7.27
C ARG A 85 -30.07 -1.34 -7.48
N GLN A 86 -29.58 -0.71 -6.44
CA GLN A 86 -28.96 0.62 -6.53
C GLN A 86 -27.72 0.59 -7.44
N LEU A 87 -26.91 -0.48 -7.36
CA LEU A 87 -25.79 -0.69 -8.28
C LEU A 87 -26.26 -0.96 -9.70
N ALA A 88 -27.22 -1.87 -9.89
CA ALA A 88 -27.75 -2.24 -11.20
C ALA A 88 -28.36 -1.04 -11.93
N ALA A 89 -28.99 -0.10 -11.21
CA ALA A 89 -29.55 1.12 -11.78
C ALA A 89 -28.48 2.12 -12.29
N LYS A 90 -27.24 2.03 -11.77
CA LYS A 90 -26.11 2.88 -12.14
C LYS A 90 -25.13 2.20 -13.11
N ALA A 91 -25.17 0.87 -13.19
CA ALA A 91 -24.25 0.08 -14.00
C ALA A 91 -24.54 0.26 -15.50
N PRO A 92 -23.51 0.55 -16.33
CA PRO A 92 -23.66 0.55 -17.79
C PRO A 92 -24.10 -0.82 -18.36
N ASP A 93 -23.62 -1.91 -17.74
CA ASP A 93 -24.07 -3.28 -17.97
C ASP A 93 -24.12 -4.03 -16.63
N PRO A 94 -25.29 -4.38 -16.09
CA PRO A 94 -25.41 -5.11 -14.83
C PRO A 94 -24.70 -6.46 -14.79
N ARG A 95 -24.36 -7.05 -15.95
CA ARG A 95 -23.63 -8.33 -16.04
C ARG A 95 -22.15 -8.20 -15.71
N THR A 96 -21.59 -6.98 -15.68
CA THR A 96 -20.19 -6.76 -15.30
C THR A 96 -19.98 -6.82 -13.79
N MET A 97 -21.05 -6.73 -12.99
CA MET A 97 -20.98 -6.90 -11.54
C MET A 97 -20.68 -8.37 -11.20
N ASN A 98 -19.53 -8.59 -10.57
CA ASN A 98 -19.16 -9.92 -10.08
C ASN A 98 -19.89 -10.22 -8.77
N ALA A 99 -20.87 -11.12 -8.82
CA ALA A 99 -21.67 -11.52 -7.66
C ALA A 99 -20.83 -12.07 -6.50
N PHE A 100 -19.73 -12.77 -6.79
CA PHE A 100 -18.82 -13.29 -5.75
C PHE A 100 -18.04 -12.16 -5.06
N ASP A 101 -17.57 -11.16 -5.81
CA ASP A 101 -16.88 -9.99 -5.25
C ASP A 101 -17.83 -9.22 -4.32
N LEU A 102 -19.04 -8.93 -4.81
CA LEU A 102 -20.07 -8.23 -4.03
C LEU A 102 -20.41 -8.99 -2.74
N MET A 103 -20.58 -10.31 -2.84
CA MET A 103 -20.98 -11.12 -1.70
C MET A 103 -19.86 -11.36 -0.70
N LEU A 104 -18.62 -11.50 -1.17
CA LEU A 104 -17.43 -11.50 -0.31
C LEU A 104 -17.35 -10.19 0.48
N ALA A 105 -17.44 -9.05 -0.20
CA ALA A 105 -17.41 -7.75 0.46
C ALA A 105 -18.57 -7.55 1.43
N PHE A 106 -19.80 -7.89 1.02
CA PHE A 106 -21.00 -7.82 1.86
C PHE A 106 -20.87 -8.70 3.09
N GLY A 107 -20.37 -9.94 2.94
CA GLY A 107 -20.07 -10.83 4.05
C GLY A 107 -19.04 -10.26 5.03
N CYS A 108 -18.09 -9.47 4.54
CA CYS A 108 -17.12 -8.73 5.34
C CYS A 108 -17.66 -7.42 5.95
N GLY A 109 -18.89 -7.00 5.62
CA GLY A 109 -19.57 -5.84 6.19
C GLY A 109 -19.78 -4.67 5.23
N TRP A 110 -19.35 -4.76 3.98
CA TRP A 110 -19.61 -3.73 2.98
C TRP A 110 -21.10 -3.57 2.69
N GLY A 111 -21.58 -2.33 2.61
CA GLY A 111 -22.98 -2.05 2.27
C GLY A 111 -24.01 -2.49 3.32
N ARG A 112 -23.59 -2.83 4.56
CA ARG A 112 -24.49 -3.18 5.67
C ARG A 112 -23.89 -2.82 7.03
N ALA A 113 -24.74 -2.78 8.06
CA ALA A 113 -24.27 -2.71 9.44
C ALA A 113 -23.77 -4.08 9.92
N VAL A 114 -22.63 -4.09 10.64
CA VAL A 114 -22.12 -5.28 11.32
C VAL A 114 -22.48 -5.20 12.80
N VAL A 115 -23.21 -6.19 13.31
CA VAL A 115 -23.68 -6.25 14.70
C VAL A 115 -22.97 -7.40 15.41
N ARG A 116 -22.08 -7.08 16.36
CA ARG A 116 -21.24 -8.06 17.07
C ARG A 116 -22.06 -9.15 17.78
N ASP A 117 -23.18 -8.76 18.39
CA ASP A 117 -24.04 -9.65 19.18
C ASP A 117 -25.31 -10.08 18.42
N GLY A 118 -25.41 -9.76 17.12
CA GLY A 118 -26.60 -10.06 16.33
C GLY A 118 -26.74 -11.52 15.91
N GLY A 119 -25.72 -12.35 16.16
CA GLY A 119 -25.62 -13.71 15.63
C GLY A 119 -24.82 -13.78 14.32
N PRO A 120 -24.63 -14.98 13.75
CA PRO A 120 -23.61 -15.23 12.74
C PRO A 120 -23.85 -14.50 11.41
N TRP A 121 -25.12 -14.28 11.04
CA TRP A 121 -25.49 -13.55 9.82
C TRP A 121 -25.25 -12.04 9.91
N TRP A 122 -25.34 -11.48 11.12
CA TRP A 122 -25.22 -10.03 11.36
C TRP A 122 -23.78 -9.60 11.69
N GLY A 123 -22.94 -10.53 12.13
CA GLY A 123 -21.49 -10.36 12.19
C GLY A 123 -20.81 -10.47 10.81
N ARG A 124 -19.47 -10.38 10.79
CA ARG A 124 -18.67 -10.76 9.62
C ARG A 124 -18.75 -12.27 9.43
N TRP A 125 -18.95 -12.73 8.20
CA TRP A 125 -19.15 -14.16 7.95
C TRP A 125 -17.84 -14.94 8.03
N GLU A 126 -17.92 -16.11 8.66
CA GLU A 126 -16.76 -16.98 8.96
C GLU A 126 -16.02 -17.44 7.70
N VAL A 127 -16.68 -17.52 6.54
CA VAL A 127 -16.03 -17.89 5.26
C VAL A 127 -15.56 -16.67 4.48
N ALA A 128 -16.35 -15.58 4.49
CA ALA A 128 -16.01 -14.35 3.78
C ALA A 128 -14.71 -13.72 4.31
N TYR A 129 -14.55 -13.67 5.63
CA TYR A 129 -13.38 -13.01 6.22
C TYR A 129 -12.04 -13.71 5.90
N PRO A 130 -11.89 -15.03 6.09
CA PRO A 130 -10.69 -15.76 5.62
C PRO A 130 -10.49 -15.70 4.10
N ALA A 131 -11.56 -15.64 3.30
CA ALA A 131 -11.44 -15.44 1.86
C ALA A 131 -10.83 -14.06 1.53
N MET A 132 -11.21 -13.02 2.27
CA MET A 132 -10.57 -11.70 2.18
C MET A 132 -9.08 -11.75 2.59
N ILE A 133 -8.75 -12.42 3.71
CA ILE A 133 -7.35 -12.64 4.13
C ILE A 133 -6.55 -13.32 3.02
N ASN A 134 -7.09 -14.36 2.39
CA ASN A 134 -6.42 -15.05 1.29
C ASN A 134 -6.21 -14.14 0.07
N GLN A 135 -7.21 -13.30 -0.25
CA GLN A 135 -7.09 -12.34 -1.34
C GLN A 135 -6.00 -11.30 -1.06
N VAL A 136 -5.97 -10.76 0.16
CA VAL A 136 -4.90 -9.87 0.64
C VAL A 136 -3.54 -10.58 0.58
N GLY A 137 -3.43 -11.80 1.11
CA GLY A 137 -2.19 -12.58 1.11
C GLY A 137 -1.65 -12.86 -0.28
N ALA A 138 -2.51 -13.18 -1.25
CA ALA A 138 -2.09 -13.30 -2.64
C ALA A 138 -1.56 -11.97 -3.22
N SER A 139 -2.17 -10.84 -2.83
CA SER A 139 -1.71 -9.50 -3.22
C SER A 139 -0.37 -9.14 -2.57
N LEU A 140 -0.20 -9.51 -1.30
CA LEU A 140 1.02 -9.31 -0.52
C LEU A 140 2.17 -10.13 -1.09
N LEU A 141 1.95 -11.41 -1.42
CA LEU A 141 2.94 -12.26 -2.07
C LEU A 141 3.37 -11.69 -3.43
N ALA A 142 2.43 -11.20 -4.24
CA ALA A 142 2.76 -10.56 -5.51
C ALA A 142 3.59 -9.29 -5.30
N SER A 143 3.23 -8.47 -4.30
CA SER A 143 3.96 -7.26 -3.92
C SER A 143 5.37 -7.58 -3.41
N ASN A 144 5.49 -8.61 -2.58
CA ASN A 144 6.78 -9.04 -2.05
C ASN A 144 7.71 -9.57 -3.15
N ARG A 145 7.19 -10.28 -4.17
CA ARG A 145 8.00 -10.67 -5.33
C ARG A 145 8.55 -9.45 -6.07
N LEU A 146 7.75 -8.38 -6.20
CA LEU A 146 8.23 -7.14 -6.82
C LEU A 146 9.30 -6.45 -5.96
N LEU A 147 9.09 -6.39 -4.64
CA LEU A 147 10.08 -5.87 -3.69
C LEU A 147 11.37 -6.68 -3.76
N ALA A 148 11.31 -8.00 -3.61
CA ALA A 148 12.46 -8.88 -3.64
C ALA A 148 13.27 -8.78 -4.95
N ASN A 149 12.60 -8.56 -6.09
CA ASN A 149 13.27 -8.43 -7.37
C ASN A 149 13.93 -7.07 -7.59
N GLN A 150 13.37 -5.98 -7.04
CA GLN A 150 13.83 -4.60 -7.30
C GLN A 150 14.69 -4.05 -6.16
N PHE A 151 14.31 -4.39 -4.93
CA PHE A 151 14.90 -3.93 -3.69
C PHE A 151 14.92 -5.07 -2.66
N PRO A 152 15.82 -6.07 -2.81
CA PRO A 152 15.85 -7.25 -1.95
C PRO A 152 15.88 -6.94 -0.44
N GLN A 153 16.51 -5.83 -0.05
CA GLN A 153 16.57 -5.35 1.33
C GLN A 153 15.21 -4.96 1.93
N PHE A 154 14.21 -4.69 1.10
CA PHE A 154 12.84 -4.37 1.51
C PHE A 154 11.88 -5.56 1.40
N ALA A 155 12.38 -6.75 1.02
CA ALA A 155 11.55 -7.93 0.94
C ALA A 155 10.97 -8.29 2.31
N LEU A 156 9.70 -8.64 2.33
CA LEU A 156 8.99 -9.17 3.50
C LEU A 156 9.56 -10.53 3.88
N THR A 157 9.70 -10.73 5.18
CA THR A 157 10.13 -12.00 5.79
C THR A 157 9.02 -13.04 5.69
N SER A 158 9.34 -14.31 6.00
CA SER A 158 8.32 -15.37 6.06
C SER A 158 7.25 -15.08 7.11
N ASP A 159 7.62 -14.47 8.23
CA ASP A 159 6.70 -14.13 9.31
C ASP A 159 5.78 -12.98 8.89
N ASP A 160 6.32 -11.94 8.23
CA ASP A 160 5.53 -10.85 7.63
C ASP A 160 4.47 -11.41 6.67
N LEU A 161 4.83 -12.38 5.82
CA LEU A 161 3.90 -12.99 4.86
C LEU A 161 2.82 -13.86 5.51
N LEU A 162 3.04 -14.31 6.74
CA LEU A 162 2.08 -15.10 7.52
C LEU A 162 1.11 -14.20 8.28
N GLU A 163 1.60 -13.12 8.89
CA GLU A 163 0.84 -12.28 9.82
C GLU A 163 0.10 -11.13 9.11
N LEU A 164 0.80 -10.38 8.24
CA LEU A 164 0.26 -9.17 7.62
C LEU A 164 -1.02 -9.36 6.79
N PRO A 165 -1.30 -10.51 6.14
CA PRO A 165 -2.58 -10.70 5.47
C PRO A 165 -3.79 -10.52 6.39
N GLY A 166 -3.68 -10.96 7.65
CA GLY A 166 -4.71 -10.78 8.66
C GLY A 166 -4.87 -9.30 9.03
N ASP A 167 -3.76 -8.64 9.37
CA ASP A 167 -3.75 -7.23 9.79
C ASP A 167 -4.23 -6.29 8.69
N PHE A 168 -3.84 -6.55 7.44
CA PHE A 168 -4.27 -5.79 6.29
C PHE A 168 -5.74 -6.04 5.99
N ALA A 169 -6.24 -7.28 6.13
CA ALA A 169 -7.67 -7.54 6.03
C ALA A 169 -8.46 -6.79 7.12
N VAL A 170 -7.99 -6.75 8.37
CA VAL A 170 -8.63 -5.92 9.42
C VAL A 170 -8.64 -4.44 9.03
N SER A 171 -7.52 -3.95 8.50
CA SER A 171 -7.37 -2.56 8.05
C SER A 171 -8.34 -2.20 6.93
N LEU A 172 -8.53 -3.10 5.95
CA LEU A 172 -9.52 -2.92 4.87
C LEU A 172 -10.95 -2.83 5.40
N LEU A 173 -11.27 -3.40 6.56
CA LEU A 173 -12.64 -3.46 7.06
C LEU A 173 -13.01 -2.32 8.02
N GLY A 174 -12.34 -1.17 7.87
CA GLY A 174 -12.61 0.06 8.63
C GLY A 174 -12.09 0.04 10.07
N SER A 175 -11.23 -0.92 10.42
CA SER A 175 -10.57 -1.01 11.74
C SER A 175 -9.08 -0.68 11.64
N CYS A 176 -8.73 0.29 10.78
CA CYS A 176 -7.34 0.64 10.50
C CYS A 176 -6.71 1.37 11.68
N ASP A 177 -5.74 0.71 12.33
CA ASP A 177 -4.82 1.31 13.31
C ASP A 177 -3.57 1.89 12.65
N CYS A 178 -3.60 2.09 11.33
CA CYS A 178 -2.52 2.58 10.48
C CYS A 178 -2.01 4.01 10.81
N GLY A 179 -2.34 4.57 11.97
CA GLY A 179 -1.86 5.87 12.45
C GLY A 179 -2.58 7.08 11.85
N HIS A 180 -3.34 6.92 10.76
CA HIS A 180 -4.07 8.01 10.11
C HIS A 180 -5.51 8.20 10.62
N HIS A 181 -6.06 7.21 11.33
CA HIS A 181 -7.47 7.20 11.76
C HIS A 181 -7.73 7.95 13.08
N ARG A 182 -6.96 9.00 13.39
CA ARG A 182 -7.35 9.89 14.50
C ARG A 182 -8.46 10.82 14.02
N ARG A 183 -9.59 10.84 14.75
CA ARG A 183 -10.72 11.78 14.56
C ARG A 183 -10.31 13.26 14.47
N GLU A 184 -9.08 13.59 14.87
CA GLU A 184 -8.48 14.93 14.81
C GLU A 184 -7.79 15.28 13.47
N CYS A 185 -7.47 14.30 12.62
CA CYS A 185 -6.73 14.53 11.36
C CYS A 185 -7.49 15.42 10.36
N GLN A 186 -8.83 15.29 10.32
CA GLN A 186 -9.71 16.08 9.46
C GLN A 186 -9.60 17.61 9.70
N ARG A 187 -9.08 18.02 10.87
CA ARG A 187 -8.97 19.45 11.26
C ARG A 187 -7.55 20.02 11.20
N ARG A 188 -6.49 19.21 11.26
CA ARG A 188 -5.09 19.69 11.41
C ARG A 188 -4.24 19.62 10.14
N CYS A 189 -4.37 18.58 9.32
CA CYS A 189 -3.39 18.32 8.26
C CYS A 189 -3.70 19.04 6.93
N GLY A 190 -4.92 19.59 6.76
CA GLY A 190 -5.38 20.24 5.51
C GLY A 190 -5.35 19.34 4.26
N ARG A 191 -5.07 18.05 4.43
CA ARG A 191 -4.97 17.02 3.39
C ARG A 191 -5.96 15.90 3.72
N GLU A 192 -6.33 15.12 2.73
CA GLU A 192 -7.06 13.85 2.91
C GLU A 192 -6.10 12.80 3.51
N CYS A 193 -5.61 13.06 4.73
CA CYS A 193 -4.59 12.23 5.39
C CYS A 193 -5.15 10.86 5.83
N CYS A 194 -6.47 10.68 5.80
CA CYS A 194 -7.07 9.35 5.69
C CYS A 194 -6.95 8.92 4.22
N PHE A 195 -6.15 7.91 3.92
CA PHE A 195 -6.33 7.19 2.67
C PHE A 195 -7.69 6.46 2.73
N ALA A 196 -8.77 7.21 2.45
CA ALA A 196 -10.08 6.69 2.15
C ALA A 196 -10.05 5.51 1.16
N PRO A 197 -9.14 5.42 0.14
CA PRO A 197 -9.24 4.37 -0.88
C PRO A 197 -8.91 2.94 -0.42
N HIS A 198 -8.53 2.68 0.83
CA HIS A 198 -8.31 1.29 1.29
C HIS A 198 -9.41 0.76 2.20
N ASP A 199 -10.30 1.61 2.70
CA ASP A 199 -11.48 1.12 3.40
C ASP A 199 -12.39 0.43 2.37
N LEU A 200 -12.77 -0.81 2.64
CA LEU A 200 -13.74 -1.53 1.85
C LEU A 200 -15.02 -0.72 1.70
N GLY A 201 -15.41 0.09 2.68
CA GLY A 201 -16.52 1.05 2.59
C GLY A 201 -16.41 2.06 1.44
N SER A 202 -15.19 2.34 0.96
CA SER A 202 -14.92 3.20 -0.21
C SER A 202 -14.92 2.44 -1.55
N TRP A 203 -14.93 1.10 -1.52
CA TRP A 203 -14.92 0.30 -2.74
C TRP A 203 -16.21 0.53 -3.53
N ASP A 204 -16.04 0.94 -4.79
CA ASP A 204 -17.12 1.06 -5.76
C ASP A 204 -17.05 -0.09 -6.79
N PRO A 205 -17.97 -1.06 -6.73
CA PRO A 205 -18.02 -2.17 -7.66
C PRO A 205 -18.35 -1.76 -9.11
N LEU A 206 -18.81 -0.52 -9.34
CA LEU A 206 -19.04 0.02 -10.68
C LEU A 206 -17.75 0.53 -11.33
N THR A 207 -16.77 0.91 -10.52
CA THR A 207 -15.48 1.43 -10.98
C THR A 207 -14.44 0.33 -11.12
N CYS A 208 -14.37 -0.63 -10.20
CA CYS A 208 -13.44 -1.76 -10.29
C CYS A 208 -13.90 -3.02 -9.57
N HIS A 209 -13.38 -4.17 -10.02
CA HIS A 209 -13.53 -5.44 -9.31
C HIS A 209 -12.83 -5.39 -7.94
N LEU A 210 -13.28 -6.24 -7.00
CA LEU A 210 -12.74 -6.27 -5.64
C LEU A 210 -11.25 -6.65 -5.61
N ARG A 211 -10.81 -7.52 -6.53
CA ARG A 211 -9.40 -7.93 -6.60
C ARG A 211 -8.44 -6.77 -6.90
N PRO A 212 -8.62 -6.01 -8.00
CA PRO A 212 -7.87 -4.78 -8.24
C PRO A 212 -7.90 -3.78 -7.09
N PHE A 213 -9.05 -3.61 -6.42
CA PHE A 213 -9.16 -2.75 -5.23
C PHE A 213 -8.22 -3.22 -4.10
N VAL A 214 -8.27 -4.51 -3.75
CA VAL A 214 -7.38 -5.10 -2.73
C VAL A 214 -5.91 -5.05 -3.16
N ASP A 215 -5.61 -5.36 -4.42
CA ASP A 215 -4.25 -5.26 -4.96
C ASP A 215 -3.72 -3.82 -4.79
N GLN A 216 -4.51 -2.81 -5.14
CA GLN A 216 -4.16 -1.40 -4.98
C GLN A 216 -4.00 -1.01 -3.51
N ALA A 217 -4.84 -1.50 -2.61
CA ALA A 217 -4.67 -1.22 -1.18
C ALA A 217 -3.38 -1.83 -0.61
N VAL A 218 -3.06 -3.07 -1.00
CA VAL A 218 -1.88 -3.77 -0.49
C VAL A 218 -0.58 -3.24 -1.10
N ARG A 219 -0.57 -2.86 -2.39
CA ARG A 219 0.66 -2.52 -3.14
C ARG A 219 0.74 -1.09 -3.67
N GLY A 220 -0.33 -0.33 -3.51
CA GLY A 220 -0.49 0.99 -4.11
C GLY A 220 -0.77 0.91 -5.61
N THR A 221 -0.60 2.02 -6.32
CA THR A 221 -0.82 2.11 -7.78
C THR A 221 0.36 1.56 -8.61
N ALA A 222 1.31 0.87 -7.97
CA ALA A 222 2.49 0.29 -8.61
C ALA A 222 2.11 -0.82 -9.62
N THR A 223 2.28 -0.54 -10.92
CA THR A 223 2.00 -1.52 -12.00
C THR A 223 3.31 -2.14 -12.50
N GLY A 224 3.68 -3.29 -11.95
CA GLY A 224 4.87 -4.06 -12.37
C GLY A 224 6.22 -3.48 -11.90
N GLN A 225 6.25 -2.21 -11.49
CA GLN A 225 7.40 -1.56 -10.87
C GLN A 225 6.99 -0.79 -9.62
N ILE A 226 7.85 -0.86 -8.59
CA ILE A 226 7.64 -0.17 -7.32
C ILE A 226 8.21 1.25 -7.48
N LEU A 227 7.33 2.18 -7.85
CA LEU A 227 7.64 3.60 -7.86
C LEU A 227 7.34 4.16 -6.47
N GLY A 228 8.30 4.85 -5.85
CA GLY A 228 8.18 5.26 -4.44
C GLY A 228 6.99 6.17 -4.13
N GLY A 229 6.48 6.93 -5.11
CA GLY A 229 5.23 7.67 -4.97
C GLY A 229 4.01 6.74 -4.86
N ALA A 230 3.83 5.88 -5.87
CA ALA A 230 2.72 4.93 -5.97
C ALA A 230 2.71 3.89 -4.85
N PHE A 231 3.89 3.38 -4.48
CA PHE A 231 4.02 2.37 -3.43
C PHE A 231 3.78 2.94 -2.03
N ALA A 232 4.08 4.21 -1.80
CA ALA A 232 3.91 4.82 -0.48
C ALA A 232 2.46 5.01 -0.03
N GLU A 233 1.52 4.82 -0.96
CA GLU A 233 0.10 4.76 -0.65
C GLU A 233 -0.27 3.39 -0.06
N SER A 234 0.52 2.35 -0.28
CA SER A 234 0.17 0.98 0.06
C SER A 234 0.22 0.65 1.56
N LEU A 235 -0.60 -0.32 1.98
CA LEU A 235 -0.51 -0.92 3.32
C LEU A 235 0.87 -1.54 3.57
N THR A 236 1.46 -2.19 2.55
CA THR A 236 2.80 -2.79 2.67
C THR A 236 3.87 -1.77 2.99
N TYR A 237 3.88 -0.62 2.30
CA TYR A 237 4.82 0.45 2.58
C TYR A 237 4.68 0.97 4.01
N ARG A 238 3.44 1.13 4.49
CA ARG A 238 3.20 1.64 5.84
C ARG A 238 3.72 0.73 6.92
N GLU A 239 3.57 -0.57 6.72
CA GLU A 239 4.12 -1.53 7.67
C GLU A 239 5.64 -1.47 7.68
N LEU A 240 6.28 -1.46 6.51
CA LEU A 240 7.73 -1.34 6.41
C LEU A 240 8.24 0.00 6.97
N GLU A 241 7.51 1.10 6.76
CA GLU A 241 7.85 2.43 7.28
C GLU A 241 7.73 2.48 8.80
N ARG A 242 6.68 1.89 9.37
CA ARG A 242 6.46 1.78 10.82
C ARG A 242 7.59 1.01 11.49
N GLN A 243 8.13 -0.01 10.81
CA GLN A 243 9.28 -0.79 11.27
C GLN A 243 10.64 -0.11 10.99
N GLY A 244 10.67 1.10 10.40
CA GLY A 244 11.91 1.80 10.02
C GLY A 244 12.63 1.20 8.79
N ARG A 245 12.14 0.08 8.26
CA ARG A 245 12.77 -0.69 7.17
C ARG A 245 12.72 -0.01 5.82
N ILE A 246 11.84 0.96 5.64
CA ILE A 246 11.79 1.76 4.41
C ILE A 246 11.36 3.17 4.72
N LEU A 247 12.04 4.15 4.13
CA LEU A 247 11.60 5.54 4.18
C LEU A 247 11.43 6.07 2.76
N ARG A 248 10.37 6.87 2.55
CA ARG A 248 10.24 7.70 1.36
C ARG A 248 10.84 9.07 1.63
N ARG A 249 11.91 9.43 0.94
CA ARG A 249 12.65 10.69 1.14
C ARG A 249 13.03 11.36 -0.17
N ARG A 250 13.57 12.58 -0.05
CA ARG A 250 14.28 13.24 -1.14
C ARG A 250 15.71 12.71 -1.17
N VAL A 251 16.15 12.23 -2.32
CA VAL A 251 17.47 11.59 -2.46
C VAL A 251 18.31 12.32 -3.51
N GLU A 252 19.60 12.44 -3.22
CA GLU A 252 20.61 12.97 -4.13
C GLU A 252 21.01 11.91 -5.17
N PHE A 253 20.93 12.29 -6.45
CA PHE A 253 21.38 11.50 -7.60
C PHE A 253 22.39 12.31 -8.39
N LYS A 254 23.37 11.64 -8.98
CA LYS A 254 24.23 12.22 -10.01
C LYS A 254 23.52 12.19 -11.36
N GLN A 255 23.73 13.20 -12.20
CA GLN A 255 23.29 13.21 -13.60
C GLN A 255 24.49 13.06 -14.53
N CYS A 256 24.53 11.99 -15.32
CA CYS A 256 25.63 11.76 -16.25
C CYS A 256 25.68 12.89 -17.30
N PRO A 257 26.81 13.59 -17.49
CA PRO A 257 26.91 14.65 -18.50
C PRO A 257 26.86 14.11 -19.93
N GLY A 258 27.21 12.84 -20.15
CA GLY A 258 27.19 12.19 -21.47
C GLY A 258 25.79 11.75 -21.90
N CYS A 259 25.15 10.87 -21.12
CA CYS A 259 23.84 10.30 -21.47
C CYS A 259 22.64 10.94 -20.75
N GLY A 260 22.86 11.83 -19.79
CA GLY A 260 21.80 12.47 -19.00
C GLY A 260 21.12 11.57 -17.96
N GLN A 261 21.49 10.28 -17.88
CA GLN A 261 20.90 9.33 -16.95
C GLN A 261 21.23 9.70 -15.50
N LEU A 262 20.25 9.53 -14.60
CA LEU A 262 20.47 9.65 -13.17
C LEU A 262 20.94 8.35 -12.55
N PHE A 263 21.88 8.45 -11.62
CA PHE A 263 22.42 7.31 -10.87
C PHE A 263 22.84 7.76 -9.48
N ASP A 264 22.71 6.90 -8.48
CA ASP A 264 23.15 7.17 -7.10
C ASP A 264 24.45 6.42 -6.74
N GLU A 265 25.03 5.72 -7.72
CA GLU A 265 26.28 4.97 -7.59
C GLU A 265 27.52 5.84 -7.80
N ALA A 266 28.70 5.23 -7.65
CA ALA A 266 29.97 5.90 -7.93
C ALA A 266 30.06 6.33 -9.40
N THR A 267 29.67 5.44 -10.31
CA THR A 267 29.80 5.56 -11.77
C THR A 267 28.45 5.47 -12.47
N CYS A 268 28.37 6.00 -13.70
CA CYS A 268 27.17 5.88 -14.53
C CYS A 268 27.00 4.42 -14.99
N PRO A 269 25.79 3.83 -14.89
CA PRO A 269 25.57 2.44 -15.29
C PRO A 269 25.52 2.24 -16.82
N THR A 270 25.45 3.31 -17.61
CA THR A 270 25.48 3.19 -19.08
C THR A 270 26.89 2.82 -19.55
N PRO A 271 27.09 1.68 -20.25
CA PRO A 271 28.40 1.28 -20.73
C PRO A 271 29.06 2.35 -21.60
N GLY A 272 30.31 2.68 -21.32
CA GLY A 272 31.08 3.70 -22.05
C GLY A 272 30.74 5.15 -21.71
N CYS A 273 29.83 5.41 -20.77
CA CYS A 273 29.54 6.76 -20.27
C CYS A 273 30.38 7.09 -19.04
N GLU A 274 31.65 7.47 -19.25
CA GLU A 274 32.48 8.05 -18.20
C GLU A 274 32.47 9.58 -18.34
N PRO A 275 32.28 10.35 -17.24
CA PRO A 275 32.48 11.78 -17.28
C PRO A 275 33.93 12.08 -17.71
N PRO A 276 34.18 13.04 -18.61
CA PRO A 276 35.54 13.45 -18.92
C PRO A 276 36.27 13.88 -17.64
N GLU A 277 37.57 13.61 -17.58
CA GLU A 277 38.39 13.97 -16.43
C GLU A 277 38.27 15.48 -16.13
N GLY A 278 38.04 15.82 -14.87
CA GLY A 278 37.85 17.22 -14.43
C GLY A 278 36.45 17.81 -14.65
N VAL A 279 35.51 17.08 -15.27
CA VAL A 279 34.13 17.56 -15.41
C VAL A 279 33.32 17.22 -14.16
N SER A 280 32.85 18.27 -13.46
CA SER A 280 31.92 18.12 -12.34
C SER A 280 30.59 17.52 -12.79
N VAL A 281 30.16 16.47 -12.08
CA VAL A 281 28.89 15.80 -12.34
C VAL A 281 27.77 16.54 -11.57
N PRO A 282 26.71 17.04 -12.25
CA PRO A 282 25.57 17.66 -11.57
C PRO A 282 24.90 16.68 -10.60
N GLN A 283 24.49 17.19 -9.45
CA GLN A 283 23.75 16.44 -8.45
C GLN A 283 22.30 16.93 -8.42
N MET A 284 21.35 16.05 -8.65
CA MET A 284 19.93 16.31 -8.76
C MET A 284 19.17 15.69 -7.59
N VAL A 285 18.10 16.36 -7.14
CA VAL A 285 17.23 15.83 -6.08
C VAL A 285 16.06 15.08 -6.71
N ARG A 286 15.89 13.81 -6.34
CA ARG A 286 14.69 13.03 -6.65
C ARG A 286 13.77 12.97 -5.43
N PRO A 287 12.55 13.52 -5.51
CA PRO A 287 11.56 13.32 -4.46
C PRO A 287 11.01 11.89 -4.50
N ASN A 288 10.40 11.47 -3.40
CA ASN A 288 9.65 10.21 -3.30
C ASN A 288 10.48 8.96 -3.62
N TRP A 289 11.78 8.96 -3.32
CA TRP A 289 12.63 7.79 -3.47
C TRP A 289 12.57 6.92 -2.22
N LEU A 290 12.62 5.60 -2.40
CA LEU A 290 12.62 4.62 -1.31
C LEU A 290 14.05 4.36 -0.86
N ILE A 291 14.31 4.48 0.44
CA ILE A 291 15.64 4.27 1.02
C ILE A 291 15.58 3.34 2.23
N LEU A 292 16.69 2.66 2.49
CA LEU A 292 17.00 2.07 3.77
C LEU A 292 17.99 3.01 4.48
N PRO A 293 17.65 3.57 5.64
CA PRO A 293 18.58 4.39 6.41
C PRO A 293 19.81 3.61 6.85
N GLU A 294 20.94 4.29 6.99
CA GLU A 294 22.21 3.71 7.44
C GLU A 294 22.11 3.01 8.80
N HIS A 295 21.37 3.59 9.76
CA HIS A 295 21.19 2.99 11.09
C HIS A 295 20.37 1.69 11.07
N GLU A 296 19.62 1.44 10.00
CA GLU A 296 18.86 0.20 9.75
C GLU A 296 19.63 -0.77 8.84
N GLY A 297 20.96 -0.59 8.70
CA GLY A 297 21.80 -1.41 7.83
C GLY A 297 21.74 -1.03 6.34
N GLY A 298 21.14 0.11 6.03
CA GLY A 298 21.15 0.67 4.68
C GLY A 298 22.42 1.46 4.36
N ASN A 299 22.38 2.19 3.25
CA ASN A 299 23.49 2.99 2.76
C ASN A 299 23.09 4.44 2.51
N TYR A 300 21.94 4.90 2.99
CA TYR A 300 21.56 6.30 2.88
C TYR A 300 21.71 7.03 4.21
N ARG A 301 22.23 8.25 4.15
CA ARG A 301 22.36 9.15 5.29
C ARG A 301 21.76 10.51 4.97
N GLU A 302 21.12 11.11 5.96
CA GLU A 302 20.63 12.47 5.86
C GLU A 302 21.78 13.48 5.88
N MET A 303 21.75 14.43 4.93
CA MET A 303 22.76 15.46 4.73
C MET A 303 22.08 16.78 4.39
N VAL A 304 22.70 17.88 4.78
CA VAL A 304 22.31 19.22 4.33
C VAL A 304 23.17 19.61 3.12
N ARG A 305 22.55 20.12 2.07
CA ARG A 305 23.19 20.58 0.83
C ARG A 305 22.81 22.03 0.51
N TRP A 306 23.67 22.70 -0.26
CA TRP A 306 23.35 23.96 -0.93
C TRP A 306 22.66 23.65 -2.25
N VAL A 307 21.72 24.49 -2.68
CA VAL A 307 21.06 24.41 -3.99
C VAL A 307 21.52 25.57 -4.85
N CYS A 308 22.15 25.27 -5.99
CA CYS A 308 22.56 26.29 -6.95
C CYS A 308 21.34 26.98 -7.58
N ALA A 309 21.30 28.32 -7.57
CA ALA A 309 20.18 29.07 -8.14
C ALA A 309 20.14 29.06 -9.67
N VAL A 310 21.26 28.73 -10.33
CA VAL A 310 21.39 28.74 -11.81
C VAL A 310 21.08 27.36 -12.38
N CYS A 311 21.79 26.32 -11.92
CA CYS A 311 21.68 24.97 -12.49
C CYS A 311 20.87 23.98 -11.64
N SER A 312 20.35 24.40 -10.47
CA SER A 312 19.63 23.55 -9.51
C SER A 312 20.44 22.37 -8.93
N SER A 313 21.74 22.27 -9.22
CA SER A 313 22.59 21.23 -8.65
C SER A 313 22.70 21.39 -7.14
N VAL A 314 22.67 20.28 -6.41
CA VAL A 314 23.00 20.25 -4.98
C VAL A 314 24.49 20.03 -4.75
N TYR A 315 25.06 20.58 -3.69
CA TYR A 315 26.49 20.38 -3.37
C TYR A 315 26.79 20.47 -1.87
N PRO A 316 27.89 19.83 -1.38
CA PRO A 316 28.21 19.77 0.04
C PRO A 316 28.47 21.15 0.67
N ILE A 317 28.14 21.28 1.95
CA ILE A 317 28.58 22.41 2.78
C ILE A 317 30.02 22.10 3.25
N ARG A 318 31.02 22.92 2.88
CA ARG A 318 32.42 22.66 3.26
C ARG A 318 32.77 23.06 4.68
N PHE A 319 31.97 23.92 5.33
CA PHE A 319 32.28 24.49 6.63
C PHE A 319 31.09 24.43 7.61
N ASP A 320 31.41 24.16 8.88
CA ASP A 320 30.44 24.02 9.97
C ASP A 320 29.94 25.41 10.44
N LEU A 321 28.84 25.83 9.81
CA LEU A 321 27.70 26.63 10.31
C LEU A 321 27.81 27.84 11.25
N ALA A 322 28.97 28.31 11.71
CA ALA A 322 29.02 29.52 12.55
C ALA A 322 29.11 30.84 11.75
N ALA A 323 29.61 30.81 10.50
CA ALA A 323 29.80 32.02 9.70
C ALA A 323 29.24 31.87 8.27
N PRO A 324 28.54 32.89 7.72
CA PRO A 324 28.14 32.91 6.32
C PRO A 324 29.40 33.06 5.46
N VAL A 325 29.93 31.95 4.96
CA VAL A 325 31.05 32.00 4.01
C VAL A 325 30.49 32.37 2.64
N VAL A 326 30.68 33.65 2.30
CA VAL A 326 30.54 34.17 0.94
C VAL A 326 31.69 33.57 0.14
N GLY A 327 31.41 32.63 -0.78
CA GLY A 327 32.42 32.25 -1.79
C GLY A 327 32.60 30.78 -2.14
N ASP A 328 31.77 29.83 -1.71
CA ASP A 328 31.82 28.47 -2.27
C ASP A 328 31.06 28.44 -3.62
N PRO A 329 31.74 28.44 -4.79
CA PRO A 329 31.07 28.41 -6.08
C PRO A 329 30.40 27.06 -6.30
N CYS A 330 29.27 27.08 -7.03
CA CYS A 330 28.67 25.86 -7.53
C CYS A 330 29.70 25.11 -8.39
N PRO A 331 30.04 23.84 -8.09
CA PRO A 331 31.11 23.13 -8.79
C PRO A 331 30.79 22.85 -10.27
N VAL A 332 29.53 23.04 -10.69
CA VAL A 332 29.05 22.76 -12.06
C VAL A 332 29.08 23.99 -12.95
N CYS A 333 28.81 25.18 -12.42
CA CYS A 333 28.63 26.40 -13.21
C CYS A 333 29.33 27.64 -12.63
N ASP A 334 30.15 27.44 -11.61
CA ASP A 334 30.88 28.46 -10.87
C ASP A 334 30.03 29.58 -10.26
N TRP A 335 28.71 29.42 -10.24
CA TRP A 335 27.80 30.38 -9.64
C TRP A 335 28.14 30.57 -8.16
N THR A 336 28.44 31.80 -7.78
CA THR A 336 28.59 32.21 -6.38
C THR A 336 27.35 32.97 -5.94
N PRO A 337 26.89 32.77 -4.69
CA PRO A 337 25.76 33.52 -4.15
C PRO A 337 26.14 34.99 -4.05
N PRO A 338 25.24 35.93 -4.41
CA PRO A 338 25.47 37.35 -4.17
C PRO A 338 25.83 37.61 -2.70
N SER A 339 26.77 38.53 -2.46
CA SER A 339 27.17 38.92 -1.11
C SER A 339 25.94 39.29 -0.26
N GLY A 340 25.75 38.61 0.87
CA GLY A 340 24.64 38.87 1.79
C GLY A 340 23.36 38.05 1.54
N THR A 341 23.31 37.21 0.51
CA THR A 341 22.20 36.26 0.32
C THR A 341 22.70 34.82 0.47
N PRO A 342 22.38 34.12 1.57
CA PRO A 342 22.74 32.72 1.69
C PRO A 342 21.95 31.90 0.66
N PRO A 343 22.57 30.91 0.02
CA PRO A 343 21.90 29.94 -0.83
C PRO A 343 20.85 29.18 -0.08
N ARG A 344 19.86 28.77 -0.87
CA ARG A 344 18.86 27.83 -0.41
C ARG A 344 19.55 26.56 0.07
N ARG A 345 19.20 26.16 1.29
CA ARG A 345 19.59 24.88 1.87
C ARG A 345 18.48 23.87 1.67
N ILE A 346 18.88 22.60 1.57
CA ILE A 346 17.95 21.48 1.55
C ILE A 346 18.52 20.32 2.35
N THR A 347 17.67 19.72 3.18
CA THR A 347 17.94 18.43 3.81
C THR A 347 17.48 17.33 2.85
N LEU A 348 18.37 16.39 2.56
CA LEU A 348 18.12 15.26 1.66
C LEU A 348 18.95 14.05 2.08
N TRP A 349 18.65 12.90 1.50
CA TRP A 349 19.35 11.66 1.77
C TRP A 349 20.35 11.34 0.66
N VAL A 350 21.56 10.95 1.04
CA VAL A 350 22.68 10.69 0.12
C VAL A 350 23.14 9.25 0.31
N ARG A 351 23.37 8.55 -0.80
CA ARG A 351 23.95 7.20 -0.77
C ARG A 351 25.43 7.28 -0.41
N ARG A 352 25.84 6.49 0.57
CA ARG A 352 27.21 6.37 1.06
C ARG A 352 28.01 5.46 0.14
N PRO A 353 29.25 5.83 -0.23
CA PRO A 353 30.12 4.93 -0.97
C PRO A 353 30.40 3.65 -0.16
N PRO A 354 30.39 2.47 -0.80
CA PRO A 354 30.56 1.18 -0.10
C PRO A 354 31.86 1.08 0.71
N ASP A 355 32.93 1.77 0.27
CA ASP A 355 34.26 1.71 0.90
C ASP A 355 34.46 2.76 2.00
N SER A 356 33.43 3.53 2.35
CA SER A 356 33.56 4.47 3.46
C SER A 356 33.70 3.67 4.77
N PRO A 357 34.68 3.96 5.64
CA PRO A 357 34.76 3.32 6.96
C PRO A 357 33.54 3.74 7.77
N PRO A 358 32.79 2.80 8.42
CA PRO A 358 31.62 3.14 9.23
C PRO A 358 32.02 4.31 10.11
N VAL A 359 31.25 5.41 10.05
CA VAL A 359 31.55 6.57 10.88
C VAL A 359 31.43 6.05 12.29
N GLY A 360 32.58 5.78 12.93
CA GLY A 360 32.59 5.31 14.28
C GLY A 360 31.74 6.30 15.05
N HIS A 361 30.71 5.80 15.72
CA HIS A 361 30.09 6.57 16.79
C HIS A 361 31.22 6.84 17.76
N SER A 362 31.94 7.94 17.54
CA SER A 362 32.90 8.49 18.45
C SER A 362 32.06 8.78 19.67
N GLY A 363 32.06 7.82 20.59
CA GLY A 363 31.28 7.85 21.81
C GLY A 363 31.65 9.12 22.54
N ALA A 364 30.81 10.14 22.39
CA ALA A 364 30.72 11.19 23.36
C ALA A 364 30.18 10.51 24.61
N GLY A 365 31.08 10.03 25.46
CA GLY A 365 30.73 9.65 26.81
C GLY A 365 30.11 10.87 27.49
N GLY A 366 28.84 10.78 27.86
CA GLY A 366 28.20 11.87 28.59
C GLY A 366 26.67 11.83 28.58
N ALA A 367 26.14 11.26 29.67
CA ALA A 367 24.81 11.48 30.25
C ALA A 367 23.59 10.89 29.54
N ASP A 368 22.81 10.15 30.34
CA ASP A 368 21.40 9.80 30.13
C ASP A 368 20.61 10.99 29.54
N GLY A 369 20.37 10.94 28.24
CA GLY A 369 19.51 11.86 27.50
C GLY A 369 18.58 11.02 26.65
N GLY A 370 17.28 11.16 26.90
CA GLY A 370 16.23 10.34 26.30
C GLY A 370 16.31 10.21 24.79
N ASP A 371 15.82 9.06 24.32
CA ASP A 371 15.63 8.69 22.92
C ASP A 371 15.10 9.88 22.09
N PRO A 372 15.90 10.46 21.17
CA PRO A 372 15.55 11.71 20.48
C PRO A 372 14.59 11.49 19.31
N TYR A 373 14.11 10.26 19.08
CA TYR A 373 13.17 9.98 18.01
C TYR A 373 11.71 10.07 18.52
N ASP A 374 11.24 11.28 18.79
CA ASP A 374 9.80 11.57 18.79
C ASP A 374 9.40 12.10 17.39
N PRO A 375 8.74 11.29 16.54
CA PRO A 375 8.28 11.72 15.22
C PRO A 375 7.17 12.79 15.26
N ARG A 376 6.85 13.38 16.42
CA ARG A 376 5.87 14.46 16.60
C ARG A 376 6.44 15.88 16.61
N ALA A 377 7.75 16.07 16.47
CA ALA A 377 8.38 17.39 16.67
C ALA A 377 8.50 18.29 15.42
N GLU A 378 7.88 17.97 14.28
CA GLU A 378 7.76 18.92 13.15
C GLU A 378 6.45 19.73 13.24
N GLU A 379 6.42 20.72 14.13
CA GLU A 379 5.52 21.87 14.06
C GLU A 379 6.36 23.15 14.12
N VAL A 380 5.87 24.22 13.45
CA VAL A 380 6.40 25.61 13.37
C VAL A 380 7.47 25.79 12.26
N ASP A 381 7.39 26.70 11.28
CA ASP A 381 6.60 27.92 11.03
C ASP A 381 6.51 28.10 9.50
N ASP A 382 5.36 28.53 8.96
CA ASP A 382 5.31 29.32 7.72
C ASP A 382 4.02 30.17 7.75
N THR A 383 4.24 31.48 7.85
CA THR A 383 3.32 32.57 7.52
C THR A 383 2.81 32.52 6.10
#